data_AF-A0A963I798-F1
#
_entry.id   AF-A0A963I798-F1
#
_cell.length_a   1.000
_cell.length_b   1.000
_cell.length_c   1.000
_cell.angle_alpha   90.00
_cell.angle_beta   90.00
_cell.angle_gamma   90.00
#
_symmetry.space_group_name_H-M   'P 1'
#
loop_
_entity.id
_entity.type
_entity.pdbx_description
1 polymer ?
#
loop_
_entity_poly.entity_id
_entity_poly.type
_entity_poly.pdbx_seq_one_letter_code
_entity_poly.pdbx_strand_id
1 'polypeptide(L)'
;MSVTLAQLRRHAVARSLFTRTTLERAIHKLGFVQADPIRAPARAQDLTLRQRVRDYRAGDLEQRYPELAIEEDYFVNYGFL
;
A
#
# COMPACT_ATOMS: atom_id res chain seq x y z
N MET A 1 -22.68 -11.53 19.85
CA MET A 1 -21.53 -10.75 20.38
C MET A 1 -21.58 -9.38 19.74
N SER A 2 -21.57 -8.29 20.51
CA SER A 2 -21.48 -6.94 19.95
C SER A 2 -20.04 -6.61 19.59
N VAL A 3 -19.83 -6.03 18.42
CA VAL A 3 -18.51 -5.54 17.98
C VAL A 3 -18.22 -4.21 18.69
N THR A 4 -17.08 -4.11 19.37
CA THR A 4 -16.63 -2.90 20.05
C THR A 4 -15.63 -2.11 19.20
N LEU A 5 -15.52 -0.79 19.45
CA LEU A 5 -14.52 0.05 18.79
C LEU A 5 -13.08 -0.41 19.01
N ALA A 6 -12.77 -0.96 20.19
CA ALA A 6 -11.43 -1.49 20.50
C ALA A 6 -11.10 -2.71 19.63
N GLN A 7 -12.08 -3.58 19.39
CA GLN A 7 -11.92 -4.73 18.49
C GLN A 7 -11.72 -4.26 17.05
N LEU A 8 -12.50 -3.29 16.57
CA LEU A 8 -12.33 -2.72 15.23
C LEU A 8 -10.94 -2.09 15.04
N ARG A 9 -10.46 -1.29 16.00
CA ARG A 9 -9.12 -0.69 15.95
C ARG A 9 -8.03 -1.74 15.91
N ARG A 10 -8.08 -2.75 16.78
CA ARG A 10 -7.11 -3.86 16.79
C ARG A 10 -7.13 -4.60 15.45
N HIS A 11 -8.31 -4.88 14.91
CA HIS A 11 -8.48 -5.55 13.63
C HIS A 11 -7.88 -4.71 12.47
N ALA A 12 -8.19 -3.42 12.41
CA ALA A 12 -7.67 -2.50 11.39
C ALA A 12 -6.15 -2.38 11.43
N VAL A 13 -5.55 -2.22 12.63
CA VAL A 13 -4.09 -2.15 12.78
C VAL A 13 -3.43 -3.45 12.33
N ALA A 14 -3.93 -4.61 12.75
CA ALA A 14 -3.35 -5.91 12.38
C ALA A 14 -3.39 -6.17 10.86
N ARG A 15 -4.41 -5.66 10.16
CA ARG A 15 -4.53 -5.80 8.70
C ARG A 15 -3.75 -4.75 7.91
N SER A 16 -3.62 -3.53 8.44
CA SER A 16 -3.01 -2.40 7.71
C SER A 16 -1.52 -2.20 8.02
N LEU A 17 -1.03 -2.59 9.20
CA LEU A 17 0.37 -2.42 9.64
C LEU A 17 1.03 -3.79 9.90
N PHE A 18 1.10 -4.59 8.84
CA PHE A 18 1.75 -5.90 8.88
C PHE A 18 3.28 -5.79 8.81
N THR A 19 3.98 -6.88 9.19
CA THR A 19 5.44 -7.00 9.07
C THR A 19 5.90 -6.67 7.66
N ARG A 20 6.92 -5.81 7.54
CA ARG A 20 7.45 -5.37 6.25
C ARG A 20 7.82 -6.56 5.35
N THR A 21 7.45 -6.48 4.08
CA THR A 21 7.63 -7.56 3.09
C THR A 21 8.19 -7.01 1.77
N THR A 22 8.12 -7.76 0.68
CA THR A 22 8.47 -7.27 -0.67
C THR A 22 7.36 -6.38 -1.23
N LEU A 23 7.68 -5.58 -2.25
CA LEU A 23 6.74 -4.63 -2.86
C LEU A 23 5.45 -5.30 -3.36
N GLU A 24 5.59 -6.30 -4.24
CA GLU A 24 4.47 -7.08 -4.79
C GLU A 24 3.57 -7.68 -3.68
N ARG A 25 4.18 -8.33 -2.69
CA ARG A 25 3.44 -8.95 -1.58
C ARG A 25 2.73 -7.90 -0.71
N ALA A 26 3.26 -6.70 -0.61
CA ALA A 26 2.62 -5.62 0.13
C ALA A 26 1.40 -5.10 -0.63
N ILE A 27 1.50 -4.91 -1.96
CA ILE A 27 0.40 -4.45 -2.82
C ILE A 27 -0.75 -5.48 -2.80
N HIS A 28 -0.47 -6.75 -3.06
CA HIS A 28 -1.49 -7.80 -2.98
C HIS A 28 -2.16 -7.91 -1.61
N LYS A 29 -1.40 -7.68 -0.52
CA LYS A 29 -1.97 -7.71 0.83
C LYS A 29 -2.86 -6.49 1.13
N LEU A 30 -2.52 -5.33 0.56
CA LEU A 30 -3.34 -4.12 0.63
C LEU A 30 -4.56 -4.22 -0.29
N GLY A 31 -4.47 -5.00 -1.36
CA GLY A 31 -5.51 -5.23 -2.37
C GLY A 31 -5.64 -4.08 -3.38
N PHE A 32 -5.19 -2.88 -3.03
CA PHE A 32 -5.09 -1.74 -3.92
C PHE A 32 -4.19 -0.67 -3.30
N VAL A 33 -3.36 0.00 -4.11
CA VAL A 33 -2.61 1.18 -3.72
C VAL A 33 -2.89 2.29 -4.72
N GLN A 34 -3.55 3.35 -4.27
CA GLN A 34 -3.85 4.50 -5.11
C GLN A 34 -2.57 5.25 -5.49
N ALA A 35 -2.45 5.61 -6.77
CA ALA A 35 -1.41 6.49 -7.27
C ALA A 35 -1.79 7.95 -7.03
N ASP A 36 -0.96 8.68 -6.29
CA ASP A 36 -1.15 10.09 -5.98
C ASP A 36 -0.30 10.99 -6.91
N PRO A 37 -0.91 11.95 -7.62
CA PRO A 37 -0.18 12.90 -8.45
C PRO A 37 0.61 13.95 -7.65
N ILE A 38 0.27 14.20 -6.38
CA ILE A 38 0.91 15.23 -5.56
C ILE A 38 2.28 14.73 -5.07
N ARG A 39 3.34 15.44 -5.46
CA ARG A 39 4.73 15.02 -5.18
C ARG A 39 5.36 15.65 -3.94
N ALA A 40 4.77 16.72 -3.40
CA ALA A 40 5.30 17.45 -2.25
C ALA A 40 4.33 17.35 -1.06
N PRO A 41 4.80 16.95 0.14
CA PRO A 41 6.18 16.58 0.50
C PRO A 41 6.59 15.17 0.04
N ALA A 42 5.62 14.30 -0.31
CA ALA A 42 5.81 12.98 -0.92
C ALA A 42 4.47 12.47 -1.46
N ARG A 43 4.50 11.54 -2.42
CA ARG A 43 3.27 10.91 -2.94
C ARG A 43 2.66 9.96 -1.90
N ALA A 44 1.34 9.90 -1.79
CA ALA A 44 0.67 9.04 -0.81
C ALA A 44 1.01 7.55 -0.94
N GLN A 45 1.23 7.02 -2.16
CA GLN A 45 1.67 5.64 -2.35
C GLN A 45 3.03 5.39 -1.72
N ASP A 46 3.97 6.33 -1.85
CA ASP A 46 5.31 6.18 -1.28
C ASP A 46 5.26 6.18 0.25
N LEU A 47 4.43 7.05 0.85
CA LEU A 47 4.22 7.09 2.30
C LEU A 47 3.57 5.79 2.81
N THR A 48 2.62 5.25 2.05
CA THR A 48 1.96 3.98 2.36
C THR A 48 2.93 2.81 2.29
N LEU A 49 3.71 2.71 1.22
CA LEU A 49 4.62 1.59 0.97
C LEU A 49 5.87 1.62 1.85
N ARG A 50 6.39 2.81 2.19
CA ARG A 50 7.56 2.97 3.07
C ARG A 50 7.44 2.25 4.42
N GLN A 51 6.22 2.15 4.97
CA GLN A 51 6.00 1.47 6.24
C GLN A 51 5.87 -0.04 6.12
N ARG A 52 5.64 -0.56 4.90
CA ARG A 52 5.18 -1.93 4.61
C ARG A 52 6.14 -2.74 3.73
N VAL A 53 7.06 -2.07 3.04
CA VAL A 53 8.04 -2.68 2.15
C VAL A 53 9.44 -2.51 2.73
N ARG A 54 10.23 -3.59 2.73
CA ARG A 54 11.62 -3.56 3.21
C ARG A 54 12.46 -2.68 2.30
N ASP A 55 13.25 -1.81 2.91
CA ASP A 55 14.20 -0.89 2.25
C ASP A 55 13.60 0.01 1.16
N TYR A 56 12.27 0.22 1.20
CA TYR A 56 11.54 1.00 0.21
C TYR A 56 12.00 2.46 0.17
N ARG A 57 12.27 2.94 -1.04
CA ARG A 57 12.58 4.33 -1.36
C ARG A 57 11.46 4.92 -2.21
N ALA A 58 11.28 6.23 -2.11
CA ALA A 58 10.30 6.92 -2.93
C ALA A 58 10.65 6.71 -4.42
N GLY A 59 9.67 6.27 -5.21
CA GLY A 59 9.90 5.93 -6.62
C GLY A 59 10.14 4.45 -6.91
N ASP A 60 10.36 3.61 -5.88
CA ASP A 60 10.61 2.18 -6.09
C ASP A 60 9.45 1.48 -6.79
N LEU A 61 8.20 1.91 -6.53
CA LEU A 61 7.04 1.36 -7.23
C LEU A 61 7.12 1.60 -8.72
N GLU A 62 7.26 2.84 -9.15
CA GLU A 62 7.28 3.19 -10.58
C GLU A 62 8.54 2.65 -11.27
N GLN A 63 9.68 2.63 -10.58
CA GLN A 63 10.93 2.09 -11.13
C GLN A 63 10.85 0.57 -11.38
N ARG A 64 10.23 -0.17 -10.45
CA ARG A 64 10.19 -1.63 -10.49
C ARG A 64 8.94 -2.19 -11.15
N TYR A 65 7.93 -1.36 -11.41
CA TYR A 65 6.66 -1.77 -12.00
C TYR A 65 6.79 -2.76 -13.18
N PRO A 66 7.71 -2.56 -14.15
CA PRO A 66 7.86 -3.50 -15.28
C PRO A 66 8.23 -4.94 -14.89
N GLU A 67 8.75 -5.16 -13.68
CA GLU A 67 9.17 -6.46 -13.14
C GLU A 67 8.13 -7.09 -12.21
N LEU A 68 7.07 -6.34 -11.85
CA LEU A 68 6.06 -6.76 -10.89
C LEU A 68 4.89 -7.40 -11.64
N ALA A 69 4.39 -8.52 -11.12
CA ALA A 69 3.15 -9.14 -11.58
C ALA A 69 1.92 -8.43 -10.97
N ILE A 70 1.84 -7.11 -11.13
CA ILE A 70 0.74 -6.26 -10.68
C ILE A 70 0.25 -5.41 -11.86
N GLU A 71 -1.00 -4.96 -11.78
CA GLU A 71 -1.59 -4.15 -12.84
C GLU A 71 -1.84 -2.73 -12.35
N GLU A 72 -1.59 -1.76 -13.24
CA GLU A 72 -2.27 -0.47 -13.13
C GLU A 72 -3.75 -0.65 -13.45
N ASP A 73 -4.62 -0.26 -12.53
CA ASP A 73 -6.06 -0.39 -12.69
C ASP A 73 -6.80 0.89 -12.31
N TYR A 74 -7.99 1.03 -12.88
CA TYR A 74 -8.94 2.09 -12.62
C TYR A 74 -10.17 1.49 -11.92
N PHE A 75 -10.29 1.78 -10.63
CA PHE A 75 -11.53 1.54 -9.90
C PHE A 75 -12.35 2.84 -9.85
N VAL A 76 -12.40 3.50 -8.69
CA VAL A 76 -12.87 4.89 -8.54
C VAL A 76 -11.71 5.89 -8.64
N ASN A 77 -10.52 5.44 -8.25
CA ASN A 77 -9.25 6.16 -8.34
C ASN A 77 -8.27 5.31 -9.15
N TYR A 78 -7.24 5.94 -9.72
CA TYR A 78 -6.15 5.26 -10.41
C TYR A 78 -5.13 4.70 -9.41
N GLY A 79 -4.63 3.47 -9.63
CA GLY A 79 -3.68 2.84 -8.74
C GLY A 79 -3.20 1.46 -9.21
N PHE A 80 -2.68 0.67 -8.27
CA PHE A 80 -2.02 -0.62 -8.52
C PHE A 80 -2.65 -1.74 -7.69
N LEU A 81 -2.84 -2.94 -8.26
CA LEU A 81 -3.34 -4.14 -7.56
C LEU A 81 -2.69 -5.45 -8.02
#